data_AF-A0A8J6AAB8-F1
#
_entry.id   AF-A0A8J6AAB8-F1
#
_cell.length_a   1.000
_cell.length_b   1.000
_cell.length_c   1.000
_cell.angle_alpha   90.00
_cell.angle_beta   90.00
_cell.angle_gamma   90.00
#
_symmetry.space_group_name_H-M   'P 1'
#
loop_
_entity.id
_entity.type
_entity.pdbx_description
1 polymer ?
#
loop_
_entity_poly.entity_id
_entity_poly.type
_entity_poly.pdbx_seq_one_letter_code
_entity_poly.pdbx_strand_id
1 'polypeptide(L)'
;MAGARGWTWRSVAQDELLARAFHSCTELREHFYLVGGLLEGGAREPSSDTVVFDPAGGQVVRVGTPGGPGRSHHEAVPVGGRWLCVVGGWDGARRLATVVALDTERGVWEAWAAAPGNCPPAGLSSHTCTRLSDRELRVAGREGGTRTQRHYGSVYTLRLDPGARTYSYKEEGCHTVSRSGHCAALLQTPGPHPGHQLLLFGGCNSAESEVAGHWSHGKIKEETPVAPHLMEQLSRLVSSGQGSQQGPRGLRHHSCSVVGPFAVLFGGETLTRARDSVCNDLYIYDTRRSPSLWYHFPCADRHLKRMGHRTCLWNDQLYLVGGIGEDGRTACPQVCTLDLFI
;
A
#
# COMPACT_ATOMS: atom_id res chain seq x y z
N MET A 1 -19.45 -14.65 18.95
CA MET A 1 -18.34 -13.85 18.41
C MET A 1 -17.12 -14.06 19.31
N ALA A 2 -16.22 -14.97 18.96
CA ALA A 2 -14.92 -15.07 19.61
C ALA A 2 -13.99 -14.06 18.91
N GLY A 3 -14.14 -12.78 19.28
CA GLY A 3 -13.37 -11.68 18.70
C GLY A 3 -11.88 -11.81 19.00
N ALA A 4 -11.04 -11.28 18.11
CA ALA A 4 -9.64 -11.02 18.43
C ALA A 4 -9.60 -10.18 19.72
N ARG A 5 -8.75 -10.56 20.69
CA ARG A 5 -8.63 -9.77 21.92
C ARG A 5 -8.12 -8.38 21.54
N GLY A 6 -8.97 -7.37 21.71
CA GLY A 6 -8.60 -5.96 21.63
C GLY A 6 -8.84 -5.25 20.30
N TRP A 7 -9.33 -5.92 19.24
CA TRP A 7 -9.61 -5.25 17.96
C TRP A 7 -10.55 -6.04 17.03
N THR A 8 -11.16 -5.38 16.03
CA THR A 8 -11.86 -6.01 14.91
C THR A 8 -11.96 -5.06 13.70
N TRP A 9 -12.36 -5.59 12.54
CA TRP A 9 -12.82 -4.79 11.40
C TRP A 9 -14.34 -4.76 11.37
N ARG A 10 -14.94 -3.58 11.55
CA ARG A 10 -16.39 -3.38 11.48
C ARG A 10 -16.78 -2.92 10.08
N SER A 11 -17.69 -3.63 9.42
CA SER A 11 -18.20 -3.23 8.10
C SER A 11 -18.96 -1.90 8.19
N VAL A 12 -18.66 -0.99 7.27
CA VAL A 12 -19.29 0.34 7.16
C VAL A 12 -19.98 0.57 5.82
N ALA A 13 -19.57 -0.14 4.77
CA ALA A 13 -20.20 -0.10 3.46
C ALA A 13 -20.01 -1.44 2.74
N GLN A 14 -20.87 -1.71 1.76
CA GLN A 14 -20.76 -2.87 0.89
C GLN A 14 -21.33 -2.54 -0.49
N ASP A 15 -20.53 -2.75 -1.54
CA ASP A 15 -20.93 -2.57 -2.93
C ASP A 15 -20.07 -3.46 -3.84
N GLU A 16 -20.67 -4.10 -4.83
CA GLU A 16 -19.96 -5.00 -5.77
C GLU A 16 -18.87 -4.28 -6.57
N LEU A 17 -18.97 -2.96 -6.78
CA LEU A 17 -17.92 -2.17 -7.42
C LEU A 17 -16.59 -2.18 -6.63
N LEU A 18 -16.65 -2.44 -5.33
CA LEU A 18 -15.49 -2.53 -4.44
C LEU A 18 -14.85 -3.92 -4.42
N ALA A 19 -15.50 -4.94 -5.00
CA ALA A 19 -14.99 -6.32 -5.04
C ALA A 19 -13.78 -6.43 -5.98
N ARG A 20 -12.58 -6.24 -5.42
CA ARG A 20 -11.32 -6.33 -6.17
C ARG A 20 -10.12 -6.59 -5.27
N ALA A 21 -9.08 -7.23 -5.81
CA ALA A 21 -7.79 -7.41 -5.16
C ALA A 21 -6.64 -6.87 -6.03
N PHE A 22 -5.51 -6.58 -5.40
CA PHE A 22 -4.30 -6.05 -6.07
C PHE A 22 -4.57 -4.76 -6.85
N HIS A 23 -5.58 -4.01 -6.41
CA HIS A 23 -5.90 -2.66 -6.83
C HIS A 23 -5.05 -1.66 -6.03
N SER A 24 -5.04 -0.41 -6.45
CA SER A 24 -4.68 0.70 -5.56
C SER A 24 -5.94 1.25 -4.90
N CYS A 25 -5.80 1.82 -3.70
CA CYS A 25 -6.84 2.56 -3.01
C CYS A 25 -6.17 3.77 -2.36
N THR A 26 -6.47 4.95 -2.88
CA THR A 26 -5.74 6.18 -2.54
C THR A 26 -6.73 7.26 -2.14
N GLU A 27 -6.51 7.87 -0.98
CA GLU A 27 -7.26 9.06 -0.57
C GLU A 27 -6.79 10.27 -1.38
N LEU A 28 -7.76 11.00 -1.92
CA LEU A 28 -7.53 12.29 -2.55
C LEU A 28 -8.81 13.12 -2.48
N ARG A 29 -8.73 14.31 -1.87
CA ARG A 29 -9.87 15.25 -1.71
C ARG A 29 -11.04 14.59 -1.00
N GLU A 30 -10.77 13.92 0.12
CA GLU A 30 -11.76 13.29 1.00
C GLU A 30 -12.46 12.06 0.42
N HIS A 31 -11.98 11.54 -0.72
CA HIS A 31 -12.55 10.37 -1.38
C HIS A 31 -11.49 9.29 -1.58
N PHE A 32 -11.91 8.03 -1.59
CA PHE A 32 -11.04 6.90 -1.91
C PHE A 32 -11.19 6.51 -3.38
N TYR A 33 -10.09 6.63 -4.13
CA TYR A 33 -10.01 6.20 -5.52
C TYR A 33 -9.45 4.79 -5.57
N LEU A 34 -10.28 3.85 -6.03
CA LEU A 34 -9.91 2.48 -6.31
C LEU A 34 -9.64 2.35 -7.81
N VAL A 35 -8.39 2.06 -8.19
CA VAL A 35 -8.00 1.92 -9.60
C VAL A 35 -7.58 0.49 -9.89
N GLY A 36 -8.17 -0.07 -10.94
CA GLY A 36 -7.85 -1.38 -11.50
C GLY A 36 -7.97 -2.52 -10.50
N GLY A 37 -6.98 -3.42 -10.52
CA GLY A 37 -6.98 -4.68 -9.77
C GLY A 37 -7.63 -5.83 -10.53
N LEU A 38 -7.75 -6.97 -9.85
CA LEU A 38 -8.43 -8.17 -10.32
C LEU A 38 -9.78 -8.26 -9.63
N LEU A 39 -10.86 -8.48 -10.40
CA LEU A 39 -12.23 -8.56 -9.87
C LEU A 39 -12.54 -9.91 -9.19
N GLU A 40 -11.71 -10.92 -9.44
CA GLU A 40 -11.80 -12.24 -8.82
C GLU A 40 -10.41 -12.88 -8.71
N GLY A 41 -10.27 -13.86 -7.82
CA GLY A 41 -9.05 -14.62 -7.63
C GLY A 41 -8.74 -15.52 -8.81
N GLY A 42 -7.47 -15.50 -9.25
CA GLY A 42 -7.01 -16.26 -10.41
C GLY A 42 -7.25 -15.58 -11.76
N ALA A 43 -7.98 -14.45 -11.80
CA ALA A 43 -8.09 -13.64 -13.00
C ALA A 43 -6.71 -13.17 -13.49
N ARG A 44 -6.55 -13.11 -14.81
CA ARG A 44 -5.31 -12.62 -15.45
C ARG A 44 -5.46 -11.20 -15.99
N GLU A 45 -6.65 -10.86 -16.44
CA GLU A 45 -7.00 -9.57 -17.00
C GLU A 45 -7.39 -8.60 -15.89
N PRO A 46 -6.63 -7.52 -15.68
CA PRO A 46 -7.02 -6.49 -14.72
C PRO A 46 -8.17 -5.63 -15.23
N SER A 47 -9.01 -5.18 -14.31
CA SER A 47 -10.02 -4.16 -14.61
C SER A 47 -9.34 -2.83 -14.95
N SER A 48 -9.94 -2.08 -15.87
CA SER A 48 -9.63 -0.67 -16.18
C SER A 48 -10.51 0.32 -15.42
N ASP A 49 -11.39 -0.18 -14.53
CA ASP A 49 -12.34 0.64 -13.81
C ASP A 49 -11.65 1.56 -12.80
N THR A 50 -12.18 2.77 -12.71
CA THR A 50 -11.95 3.69 -11.60
C THR A 50 -13.23 3.77 -10.78
N VAL A 51 -13.14 3.39 -9.51
CA VAL A 51 -14.26 3.47 -8.56
C VAL A 51 -13.91 4.49 -7.50
N VAL A 52 -14.85 5.34 -7.14
CA VAL A 52 -14.72 6.32 -6.07
C VAL A 52 -15.67 5.93 -4.95
N PHE A 53 -15.13 5.84 -3.74
CA PHE A 53 -15.88 5.67 -2.51
C PHE A 53 -15.80 6.97 -1.69
N ASP A 54 -16.96 7.50 -1.32
CA ASP A 54 -17.10 8.57 -0.35
C ASP A 54 -17.21 7.96 1.06
N PRO A 55 -16.18 8.05 1.90
CA PRO A 55 -16.22 7.50 3.26
C PRO A 55 -17.14 8.27 4.21
N ALA A 56 -17.55 9.51 3.90
CA ALA A 56 -18.47 10.29 4.72
C ALA A 56 -19.94 9.91 4.44
N GLY A 57 -20.31 9.83 3.16
CA GLY A 57 -21.67 9.49 2.72
C GLY A 57 -21.92 8.01 2.48
N GLY A 58 -20.86 7.19 2.42
CA GLY A 58 -20.93 5.76 2.11
C GLY A 58 -21.23 5.46 0.64
N GLN A 59 -21.23 6.47 -0.24
CA GLN A 59 -21.56 6.31 -1.64
C GLN A 59 -20.40 5.67 -2.42
N VAL A 60 -20.73 4.74 -3.32
CA VAL A 60 -19.78 4.12 -4.25
C VAL A 60 -20.22 4.41 -5.67
N VAL A 61 -19.32 4.95 -6.48
CA VAL A 61 -19.59 5.25 -7.90
C VAL A 61 -18.48 4.76 -8.80
N ARG A 62 -18.84 4.16 -9.93
CA ARG A 62 -17.90 3.95 -11.03
C ARG A 62 -17.77 5.27 -11.79
N VAL A 63 -16.57 5.83 -11.82
CA VAL A 63 -16.32 7.06 -12.57
C VAL A 63 -16.18 6.67 -14.04
N GLY A 64 -17.01 7.27 -14.89
CA GLY A 64 -16.94 7.13 -16.33
C GLY A 64 -15.72 7.86 -16.89
N THR A 65 -14.52 7.34 -16.63
CA THR A 65 -13.25 7.84 -17.17
C THR A 65 -12.79 6.92 -18.30
N PRO A 66 -13.09 7.22 -19.58
CA PRO A 66 -12.62 6.41 -20.70
C PRO A 66 -11.10 6.29 -20.68
N GLY A 67 -10.59 5.12 -21.05
CA GLY A 67 -9.14 4.90 -21.13
C GLY A 67 -8.43 4.70 -19.79
N GLY A 68 -9.17 4.36 -18.71
CA GLY A 68 -8.58 3.93 -17.45
C GLY A 68 -7.59 2.77 -17.63
N PRO A 69 -6.51 2.71 -16.83
CA PRO A 69 -5.48 1.70 -17.03
C PRO A 69 -5.94 0.35 -16.50
N GLY A 70 -6.02 -0.65 -17.39
CA GLY A 70 -6.16 -2.06 -17.01
C GLY A 70 -4.92 -2.55 -16.29
N ARG A 71 -4.81 -2.32 -14.97
CA ARG A 71 -3.60 -2.65 -14.18
C ARG A 71 -3.94 -3.33 -12.87
N SER A 72 -3.16 -4.34 -12.50
CA SER A 72 -3.12 -4.90 -11.15
C SER A 72 -1.69 -4.83 -10.58
N HIS A 73 -1.55 -4.98 -9.27
CA HIS A 73 -0.24 -4.99 -8.59
C HIS A 73 0.61 -3.73 -8.89
N HIS A 74 -0.05 -2.63 -9.22
CA HIS A 74 0.51 -1.31 -9.39
C HIS A 74 0.39 -0.53 -8.08
N GLU A 75 1.02 0.63 -8.02
CA GLU A 75 0.79 1.61 -6.96
C GLU A 75 0.16 2.87 -7.56
N ALA A 76 -0.69 3.56 -6.80
CA ALA A 76 -1.22 4.87 -7.16
C ALA A 76 -0.91 5.89 -6.07
N VAL A 77 -0.47 7.07 -6.47
CA VAL A 77 0.02 8.12 -5.56
C VAL A 77 -0.66 9.46 -5.91
N PRO A 78 -1.19 10.19 -4.92
CA PRO A 78 -1.77 11.51 -5.16
C PRO A 78 -0.65 12.55 -5.32
N VAL A 79 -0.75 13.42 -6.32
CA VAL A 79 0.27 14.40 -6.67
C VAL A 79 -0.37 15.76 -6.93
N GLY A 80 0.11 16.80 -6.22
CA GLY A 80 -0.30 18.19 -6.41
C GLY A 80 -1.79 18.43 -6.14
N GLY A 81 -2.43 17.59 -5.33
CA GLY A 81 -3.86 17.69 -4.98
C GLY A 81 -4.83 17.53 -6.16
N ARG A 82 -4.36 17.11 -7.33
CA ARG A 82 -5.16 17.01 -8.56
C ARG A 82 -4.94 15.69 -9.31
N TRP A 83 -3.72 15.18 -9.28
CA TRP A 83 -3.34 14.03 -10.07
C TRP A 83 -3.37 12.78 -9.21
N LEU A 84 -3.94 11.70 -9.74
CA LEU A 84 -3.73 10.36 -9.20
C LEU A 84 -2.84 9.58 -10.18
N CYS A 85 -1.56 9.45 -9.83
CA CYS A 85 -0.54 8.84 -10.69
C CYS A 85 -0.42 7.35 -10.42
N VAL A 86 -0.76 6.51 -11.40
CA VAL A 86 -0.58 5.06 -11.39
C VAL A 86 0.79 4.70 -11.97
N VAL A 87 1.60 4.02 -11.17
CA VAL A 87 2.99 3.65 -11.47
C VAL A 87 3.12 2.15 -11.63
N GLY A 88 3.66 1.72 -12.78
CA GLY A 88 3.97 0.32 -13.07
C GLY A 88 2.75 -0.62 -13.00
N GLY A 89 2.97 -1.90 -12.71
CA GLY A 89 1.91 -2.91 -12.57
C GLY A 89 1.89 -3.95 -13.68
N TRP A 90 0.96 -4.91 -13.55
CA TRP A 90 0.66 -5.95 -14.53
C TRP A 90 -0.55 -5.55 -15.36
N ASP A 91 -0.46 -5.64 -16.68
CA ASP A 91 -1.52 -5.25 -17.63
C ASP A 91 -2.32 -6.42 -18.23
N GLY A 92 -2.12 -7.65 -17.76
CA GLY A 92 -2.67 -8.86 -18.36
C GLY A 92 -1.62 -9.67 -19.14
N ALA A 93 -0.58 -9.01 -19.66
CA ALA A 93 0.44 -9.64 -20.51
C ALA A 93 1.89 -9.39 -20.06
N ARG A 94 2.18 -8.22 -19.50
CA ARG A 94 3.53 -7.77 -19.17
C ARG A 94 3.54 -6.84 -17.95
N ARG A 95 4.71 -6.75 -17.34
CA ARG A 95 5.00 -5.82 -16.23
C ARG A 95 5.39 -4.48 -16.85
N LEU A 96 4.74 -3.41 -16.44
CA LEU A 96 4.96 -2.07 -16.94
C LEU A 96 5.81 -1.26 -15.97
N ALA A 97 6.50 -0.26 -16.51
CA ALA A 97 7.16 0.81 -15.74
C ALA A 97 6.59 2.20 -16.08
N THR A 98 5.55 2.25 -16.92
CA THR A 98 4.95 3.50 -17.36
C THR A 98 4.10 4.14 -16.27
N VAL A 99 4.01 5.46 -16.32
CA VAL A 99 3.16 6.29 -15.47
C VAL A 99 1.97 6.79 -16.28
N VAL A 100 0.78 6.60 -15.73
CA VAL A 100 -0.47 7.16 -16.25
C VAL A 100 -1.15 7.90 -15.10
N ALA A 101 -1.79 9.03 -15.37
CA ALA A 101 -2.37 9.86 -14.32
C ALA A 101 -3.82 10.20 -14.64
N LEU A 102 -4.68 10.13 -13.62
CA LEU A 102 -6.02 10.70 -13.68
C LEU A 102 -5.96 12.16 -13.26
N ASP A 103 -6.46 13.02 -14.13
CA ASP A 103 -6.80 14.40 -13.80
C ASP A 103 -8.14 14.40 -13.07
N THR A 104 -8.15 14.47 -11.73
CA THR A 104 -9.40 14.36 -10.97
C THR A 104 -10.33 15.56 -11.13
N GLU A 105 -9.80 16.70 -11.60
CA GLU A 105 -10.62 17.88 -11.92
C GLU A 105 -11.35 17.73 -13.27
N ARG A 106 -10.72 17.06 -14.23
CA ARG A 106 -11.28 16.87 -15.59
C ARG A 106 -11.92 15.49 -15.80
N GLY A 107 -11.66 14.53 -14.92
CA GLY A 107 -12.14 13.15 -15.04
C GLY A 107 -11.52 12.40 -16.23
N VAL A 108 -10.26 12.70 -16.58
CA VAL A 108 -9.59 12.11 -17.76
C VAL A 108 -8.27 11.44 -17.40
N TRP A 109 -8.03 10.27 -17.98
CA TRP A 109 -6.75 9.58 -17.88
C TRP A 109 -5.78 10.07 -18.96
N GLU A 110 -4.55 10.33 -18.56
CA GLU A 110 -3.47 10.80 -19.42
C GLU A 110 -2.23 9.91 -19.25
N ALA A 111 -1.67 9.43 -20.36
CA ALA A 111 -0.36 8.78 -20.33
C ALA A 111 0.71 9.87 -20.27
N TRP A 112 1.53 9.85 -19.21
CA TRP A 112 2.64 10.79 -19.10
C TRP A 112 3.84 10.30 -19.92
N ALA A 113 4.63 11.23 -20.43
CA ALA A 113 5.77 10.90 -21.28
C ALA A 113 7.05 10.71 -20.46
N ALA A 114 7.89 9.77 -20.87
CA ALA A 114 9.23 9.65 -20.32
C ALA A 114 10.05 10.90 -20.71
N ALA A 115 10.64 11.57 -19.73
CA ALA A 115 11.54 12.69 -19.98
C ALA A 115 12.86 12.20 -20.61
N PRO A 116 13.61 13.08 -21.32
CA PRO A 116 14.94 12.74 -21.84
C PRO A 116 15.87 12.22 -20.73
N GLY A 117 16.64 11.18 -21.02
CA GLY A 117 17.56 10.57 -20.05
C GLY A 117 16.89 9.70 -18.98
N ASN A 118 15.59 9.39 -19.12
CA ASN A 118 14.90 8.42 -18.28
C ASN A 118 15.56 7.02 -18.36
N CYS A 119 15.84 6.42 -17.20
CA CYS A 119 16.36 5.05 -17.08
C CYS A 119 15.33 4.19 -16.34
N PRO A 120 14.26 3.75 -17.02
CA PRO A 120 13.17 3.05 -16.37
C PRO A 120 13.57 1.62 -15.99
N PRO A 121 12.92 1.06 -14.96
CA PRO A 121 13.00 -0.36 -14.71
C PRO A 121 12.43 -1.18 -15.88
N ALA A 122 12.90 -2.41 -16.05
CA ALA A 122 12.45 -3.32 -17.12
C ALA A 122 10.96 -3.70 -16.99
N GLY A 123 10.45 -3.68 -15.75
CA GLY A 123 9.04 -3.93 -15.43
C GLY A 123 8.83 -3.99 -13.92
N LEU A 124 7.76 -3.37 -13.45
CA LEU A 124 7.42 -3.30 -12.03
C LEU A 124 6.06 -3.97 -11.77
N SER A 125 5.98 -4.80 -10.76
CA SER A 125 4.71 -5.37 -10.28
C SER A 125 4.90 -5.84 -8.84
N SER A 126 3.90 -5.59 -8.00
CA SER A 126 3.96 -5.84 -6.55
C SER A 126 5.15 -5.13 -5.88
N HIS A 127 5.44 -3.93 -6.40
CA HIS A 127 6.41 -2.97 -5.91
C HIS A 127 5.71 -1.96 -5.00
N THR A 128 6.48 -1.12 -4.33
CA THR A 128 5.96 0.01 -3.55
C THR A 128 6.36 1.32 -4.21
N CYS A 129 5.53 2.35 -4.07
CA CYS A 129 5.80 3.70 -4.53
C CYS A 129 5.43 4.67 -3.40
N THR A 130 6.43 5.25 -2.74
CA THR A 130 6.25 6.14 -1.60
C THR A 130 6.42 7.59 -2.05
N ARG A 131 5.44 8.45 -1.76
CA ARG A 131 5.56 9.87 -2.02
C ARG A 131 6.58 10.51 -1.08
N LEU A 132 7.42 11.39 -1.61
CA LEU A 132 8.35 12.23 -0.83
C LEU A 132 8.00 13.71 -1.00
N SER A 133 7.48 14.06 -2.18
CA SER A 133 6.90 15.36 -2.54
C SER A 133 6.03 15.22 -3.79
N ASP A 134 5.41 16.31 -4.24
CA ASP A 134 4.65 16.36 -5.51
C ASP A 134 5.52 16.20 -6.78
N ARG A 135 6.84 16.12 -6.63
CA ARG A 135 7.77 15.95 -7.77
C ARG A 135 8.71 14.77 -7.62
N GLU A 136 8.67 14.06 -6.50
CA GLU A 136 9.60 12.97 -6.23
C GLU A 136 8.91 11.84 -5.45
N LEU A 137 8.99 10.63 -6.03
CA LEU A 137 8.54 9.38 -5.45
C LEU A 137 9.74 8.43 -5.28
N ARG A 138 9.65 7.53 -4.29
CA ARG A 138 10.59 6.44 -4.08
C ARG A 138 9.94 5.12 -4.46
N VAL A 139 10.45 4.46 -5.49
CA VAL A 139 9.98 3.16 -5.95
C VAL A 139 10.93 2.08 -5.44
N ALA A 140 10.39 1.05 -4.78
CA ALA A 140 11.19 -0.07 -4.29
C ALA A 140 10.55 -1.42 -4.65
N GLY A 141 11.37 -2.38 -5.06
CA GLY A 141 10.94 -3.75 -5.32
C GLY A 141 11.79 -4.48 -6.34
N ARG A 142 11.47 -5.76 -6.54
CA ARG A 142 12.09 -6.56 -7.61
C ARG A 142 11.58 -6.10 -8.98
N GLU A 143 12.49 -5.78 -9.88
CA GLU A 143 12.18 -5.48 -11.27
C GLU A 143 12.49 -6.64 -12.23
N GLY A 144 11.82 -6.63 -13.38
CA GLY A 144 12.05 -7.59 -14.46
C GLY A 144 10.83 -7.83 -15.35
N GLY A 145 11.05 -8.61 -16.40
CA GLY A 145 9.99 -9.10 -17.27
C GLY A 145 9.24 -10.30 -16.69
N THR A 146 8.48 -10.98 -17.55
CA THR A 146 7.78 -12.24 -17.19
C THR A 146 8.71 -13.44 -17.11
N ARG A 147 9.81 -13.44 -17.88
CA ARG A 147 10.75 -14.56 -17.99
C ARG A 147 12.02 -14.37 -17.16
N THR A 148 12.43 -13.12 -16.93
CA THR A 148 13.68 -12.76 -16.27
C THR A 148 13.44 -11.70 -15.20
N GLN A 149 14.04 -11.88 -14.04
CA GLN A 149 13.91 -10.98 -12.90
C GLN A 149 15.26 -10.81 -12.20
N ARG A 150 15.50 -9.63 -11.64
CA ARG A 150 16.72 -9.40 -10.85
C ARG A 150 16.69 -10.22 -9.55
N HIS A 151 17.86 -10.65 -9.11
CA HIS A 151 18.06 -11.39 -7.86
C HIS A 151 18.17 -10.50 -6.62
N TYR A 152 18.03 -9.18 -6.78
CA TYR A 152 17.96 -8.18 -5.73
C TYR A 152 16.73 -7.28 -5.94
N GLY A 153 16.38 -6.49 -4.93
CA GLY A 153 15.39 -5.41 -5.06
C GLY A 153 16.10 -4.12 -5.46
N SER A 154 15.56 -3.45 -6.47
CA SER A 154 16.07 -2.15 -6.90
C SER A 154 15.27 -1.04 -6.22
N VAL A 155 15.96 0.07 -5.96
CA VAL A 155 15.35 1.31 -5.47
C VAL A 155 15.55 2.38 -6.54
N TYR A 156 14.47 3.08 -6.90
CA TYR A 156 14.50 4.15 -7.89
C TYR A 156 13.95 5.44 -7.28
N THR A 157 14.58 6.57 -7.60
CA THR A 157 13.90 7.86 -7.59
C THR A 157 13.07 7.99 -8.85
N LEU A 158 11.76 8.20 -8.71
CA LEU A 158 10.86 8.58 -9.80
C LEU A 158 10.53 10.07 -9.66
N ARG A 159 11.07 10.88 -10.56
CA ARG A 159 10.77 12.32 -10.65
C ARG A 159 9.56 12.54 -11.54
N LEU A 160 8.71 13.47 -11.12
CA LEU A 160 7.47 13.82 -11.79
C LEU A 160 7.47 15.31 -12.13
N ASP A 161 7.00 15.65 -13.32
CA ASP A 161 6.64 17.01 -13.69
C ASP A 161 5.17 17.05 -14.14
N PRO A 162 4.25 17.39 -13.22
CA PRO A 162 2.82 17.49 -13.55
C PRO A 162 2.49 18.57 -14.59
N GLY A 163 3.29 19.64 -14.68
CA GLY A 163 3.07 20.72 -15.64
C GLY A 163 3.43 20.30 -17.06
N ALA A 164 4.53 19.57 -17.21
CA ALA A 164 4.96 19.01 -18.48
C ALA A 164 4.32 17.66 -18.81
N ARG A 165 3.62 17.01 -17.86
CA ARG A 165 3.10 15.64 -17.96
C ARG A 165 4.21 14.63 -18.28
N THR A 166 5.34 14.75 -17.58
CA THR A 166 6.51 13.88 -17.79
C THR A 166 7.00 13.22 -16.51
N TYR A 167 7.75 12.14 -16.67
CA TYR A 167 8.42 11.45 -15.58
C TYR A 167 9.82 10.94 -15.95
N SER A 168 10.68 10.75 -14.96
CA SER A 168 11.97 10.05 -15.14
C SER A 168 12.38 9.23 -13.92
N TYR A 169 12.85 8.02 -14.19
CA TYR A 169 13.46 7.13 -13.22
C TYR A 169 14.97 7.32 -13.21
N LYS A 170 15.52 7.24 -11.99
CA LYS A 170 16.94 7.09 -11.73
C LYS A 170 17.12 5.98 -10.70
N GLU A 171 17.86 4.94 -11.05
CA GLU A 171 18.21 3.88 -10.09
C GLU A 171 19.15 4.45 -9.02
N GLU A 172 18.89 4.11 -7.77
CA GLU A 172 19.78 4.42 -6.66
C GLU A 172 20.94 3.44 -6.59
N GLY A 173 22.05 3.87 -6.01
CA GLY A 173 23.21 2.99 -5.80
C GLY A 173 23.01 1.93 -4.70
N CYS A 174 21.90 1.98 -3.97
CA CYS A 174 21.57 0.99 -2.96
C CYS A 174 20.65 -0.11 -3.51
N HIS A 175 20.85 -1.32 -3.02
CA HIS A 175 20.01 -2.48 -3.35
C HIS A 175 19.43 -3.06 -2.08
N THR A 176 18.25 -3.64 -2.22
CA THR A 176 17.56 -4.32 -1.13
C THR A 176 17.50 -5.82 -1.39
N VAL A 177 17.08 -6.60 -0.40
CA VAL A 177 16.69 -7.99 -0.63
C VAL A 177 15.58 -8.04 -1.71
N SER A 178 15.69 -9.01 -2.62
CA SER A 178 14.68 -9.24 -3.64
C SER A 178 13.35 -9.61 -3.00
N ARG A 179 12.31 -8.80 -3.26
CA ARG A 179 11.01 -8.92 -2.62
C ARG A 179 9.86 -8.54 -3.56
N SER A 180 8.68 -9.11 -3.33
CA SER A 180 7.46 -8.90 -4.12
C SER A 180 6.23 -9.00 -3.23
N GLY A 181 5.30 -8.05 -3.36
CA GLY A 181 4.13 -7.97 -2.48
C GLY A 181 4.52 -7.52 -1.06
N HIS A 182 5.60 -6.76 -0.95
CA HIS A 182 6.00 -6.10 0.29
C HIS A 182 5.24 -4.78 0.42
N CYS A 183 5.29 -4.18 1.61
CA CYS A 183 4.85 -2.81 1.82
C CYS A 183 6.02 -1.90 2.19
N ALA A 184 5.79 -0.59 2.17
CA ALA A 184 6.74 0.41 2.58
C ALA A 184 6.09 1.37 3.59
N ALA A 185 6.86 1.84 4.57
CA ALA A 185 6.42 2.82 5.55
C ALA A 185 7.47 3.92 5.68
N LEU A 186 7.08 5.17 5.37
CA LEU A 186 7.89 6.34 5.62
C LEU A 186 7.61 6.83 7.04
N LEU A 187 8.51 6.51 7.96
CA LEU A 187 8.35 6.78 9.40
C LEU A 187 9.32 7.89 9.83
N GLN A 188 8.89 8.72 10.78
CA GLN A 188 9.78 9.69 11.40
C GLN A 188 10.79 8.99 12.31
N THR A 189 12.05 9.44 12.27
CA THR A 189 13.10 8.93 13.16
C THR A 189 12.96 9.55 14.55
N PRO A 190 13.19 8.80 15.65
CA PRO A 190 13.17 9.36 17.00
C PRO A 190 14.24 10.45 17.20
N GLY A 191 13.94 11.45 18.02
CA GLY A 191 14.91 12.46 18.46
C GLY A 191 14.40 13.91 18.32
N PRO A 192 15.22 14.89 18.76
CA PRO A 192 14.83 16.31 18.78
C PRO A 192 14.69 16.94 17.39
N HIS A 193 15.36 16.38 16.39
CA HIS A 193 15.28 16.81 14.99
C HIS A 193 14.86 15.61 14.13
N PRO A 194 13.57 15.23 14.14
CA PRO A 194 13.13 14.02 13.48
C PRO A 194 13.34 14.14 11.97
N GLY A 195 14.18 13.24 11.43
CA GLY A 195 14.25 12.94 10.01
C GLY A 195 13.16 11.93 9.62
N HIS A 196 13.32 11.32 8.46
CA HIS A 196 12.45 10.25 7.97
C HIS A 196 13.28 9.07 7.50
N GLN A 197 12.74 7.87 7.71
CA GLN A 197 13.30 6.62 7.22
C GLN A 197 12.22 5.84 6.47
N LEU A 198 12.55 5.36 5.27
CA LEU A 198 11.68 4.47 4.51
C LEU A 198 12.05 3.03 4.84
N LEU A 199 11.12 2.30 5.47
CA LEU A 199 11.27 0.89 5.81
C LEU A 199 10.45 0.01 4.88
N LEU A 200 11.03 -1.13 4.48
CA LEU A 200 10.35 -2.16 3.68
C LEU A 200 10.07 -3.39 4.55
N PHE A 201 8.83 -3.87 4.53
CA PHE A 201 8.41 -5.05 5.30
C PHE A 201 7.85 -6.15 4.40
N GLY A 202 8.23 -7.40 4.70
CA GLY A 202 7.76 -8.59 4.00
C GLY A 202 8.13 -8.66 2.51
N GLY A 203 7.37 -9.47 1.77
CA GLY A 203 7.59 -9.80 0.36
C GLY A 203 8.80 -10.70 0.07
N CYS A 204 9.49 -11.16 1.12
CA CYS A 204 10.58 -12.13 1.08
C CYS A 204 10.55 -12.99 2.35
N ASN A 205 11.37 -14.05 2.41
CA ASN A 205 11.43 -14.94 3.57
C ASN A 205 12.30 -14.37 4.71
N SER A 206 12.05 -13.12 5.10
CA SER A 206 12.72 -12.42 6.20
C SER A 206 11.69 -11.88 7.19
N ALA A 207 12.09 -11.79 8.46
CA ALA A 207 11.35 -11.10 9.52
C ALA A 207 11.89 -9.68 9.77
N GLU A 208 12.99 -9.32 9.12
CA GLU A 208 13.68 -8.06 9.31
C GLU A 208 13.12 -6.97 8.38
N SER A 209 13.03 -5.77 8.91
CA SER A 209 12.77 -4.56 8.13
C SER A 209 14.04 -4.10 7.43
N GLU A 210 13.92 -3.61 6.20
CA GLU A 210 15.06 -3.11 5.43
C GLU A 210 14.90 -1.62 5.13
N VAL A 211 15.98 -0.85 5.25
CA VAL A 211 15.97 0.59 5.01
C VAL A 211 16.16 0.85 3.52
N ALA A 212 15.18 1.47 2.87
CA ALA A 212 15.24 1.86 1.46
C ALA A 212 15.56 3.36 1.26
N GLY A 213 15.67 4.12 2.34
CA GLY A 213 16.08 5.52 2.29
C GLY A 213 16.07 6.19 3.65
N HIS A 214 16.85 7.25 3.77
CA HIS A 214 16.92 8.10 4.96
C HIS A 214 17.03 9.56 4.54
N TRP A 215 16.26 10.42 5.20
CA TRP A 215 16.22 11.85 4.95
C TRP A 215 16.35 12.60 6.26
N SER A 216 17.24 13.59 6.30
CA SER A 216 17.38 14.45 7.47
C SER A 216 16.13 15.31 7.68
N HIS A 217 16.05 15.90 8.88
CA HIS A 217 14.98 16.81 9.25
C HIS A 217 14.71 17.88 8.17
N GLY A 218 13.44 18.14 7.88
CA GLY A 218 12.97 19.15 6.92
C GLY A 218 13.14 18.79 5.44
N LYS A 219 13.68 17.61 5.10
CA LYS A 219 13.84 17.19 3.68
C LYS A 219 12.55 16.63 3.07
N ILE A 220 11.77 15.89 3.84
CA ILE A 220 10.42 15.46 3.46
C ILE A 220 9.47 16.56 3.90
N LYS A 221 8.70 17.08 2.94
CA LYS A 221 7.72 18.16 3.16
C LYS A 221 6.28 17.66 3.19
N GLU A 222 6.07 16.36 3.04
CA GLU A 222 4.75 15.74 3.08
C GLU A 222 4.18 15.79 4.49
N GLU A 223 2.97 16.34 4.62
CA GLU A 223 2.20 16.31 5.84
C GLU A 223 1.65 14.90 6.03
N THR A 224 2.02 14.25 7.15
CA THR A 224 1.44 12.95 7.51
C THR A 224 0.01 13.20 8.01
N PRO A 225 -0.99 12.43 7.55
CA PRO A 225 -2.35 12.57 8.06
C PRO A 225 -2.36 12.43 9.59
N VAL A 226 -2.95 13.41 10.27
CA VAL A 226 -3.00 13.43 11.73
C VAL A 226 -4.18 12.57 12.17
N ALA A 227 -3.91 11.59 13.05
CA ALA A 227 -4.90 10.67 13.57
C ALA A 227 -4.69 10.52 15.09
N PRO A 228 -4.94 11.57 15.89
CA PRO A 228 -4.57 11.59 17.30
C PRO A 228 -5.32 10.54 18.13
N HIS A 229 -6.60 10.30 17.86
CA HIS A 229 -7.39 9.32 18.59
C HIS A 229 -6.90 7.90 18.26
N LEU A 230 -6.75 7.57 16.98
CA LEU A 230 -6.24 6.26 16.57
C LEU A 230 -4.81 6.04 17.06
N MET A 231 -3.96 7.08 17.04
CA MET A 231 -2.61 7.03 17.61
C MET A 231 -2.64 6.70 19.11
N GLU A 232 -3.54 7.33 19.87
CA GLU A 232 -3.71 7.05 21.30
C GLU A 232 -4.20 5.61 21.52
N GLN A 233 -5.18 5.17 20.74
CA GLN A 233 -5.72 3.82 20.80
C GLN A 233 -4.64 2.76 20.47
N LEU A 234 -3.87 2.95 19.40
CA LEU A 234 -2.75 2.09 19.04
C LEU A 234 -1.69 2.06 20.15
N SER A 235 -1.39 3.22 20.76
CA SER A 235 -0.46 3.33 21.89
C SER A 235 -0.88 2.47 23.08
N ARG A 236 -2.16 2.50 23.45
CA ARG A 236 -2.72 1.68 24.54
C ARG A 236 -2.68 0.19 24.16
N LEU A 237 -3.06 -0.15 22.92
CA LEU A 237 -3.03 -1.53 22.44
C LEU A 237 -1.61 -2.12 22.49
N VAL A 238 -0.59 -1.43 21.96
CA VAL A 238 0.80 -1.94 22.02
C VAL A 238 1.35 -2.00 23.45
N SER A 239 0.87 -1.14 24.35
CA SER A 239 1.26 -1.17 25.76
C SER A 239 0.69 -2.39 26.51
N SER A 240 -0.40 -2.99 25.99
CA SER A 240 -0.96 -4.25 26.51
C SER A 240 -0.24 -5.51 25.96
N GLY A 241 0.50 -5.35 24.85
CA GLY A 241 1.16 -6.45 24.15
C GLY A 241 2.63 -6.63 24.54
N GLN A 242 3.17 -7.80 24.20
CA GLN A 242 4.60 -8.07 24.37
C GLN A 242 5.35 -7.80 23.07
N GLY A 243 6.24 -6.81 23.12
CA GLY A 243 7.04 -6.41 21.95
C GLY A 243 8.13 -7.44 21.60
N SER A 244 8.42 -7.55 20.32
CA SER A 244 9.45 -8.43 19.73
C SER A 244 10.30 -7.66 18.73
N GLN A 245 11.57 -8.04 18.58
CA GLN A 245 12.41 -7.51 17.49
C GLN A 245 12.10 -8.19 16.15
N GLN A 246 11.46 -9.36 16.17
CA GLN A 246 11.13 -10.11 14.96
C GLN A 246 9.71 -9.78 14.49
N GLY A 247 9.60 -9.31 13.25
CA GLY A 247 8.32 -9.07 12.58
C GLY A 247 7.74 -10.33 11.93
N PRO A 248 6.62 -10.19 11.19
CA PRO A 248 6.03 -11.30 10.46
C PRO A 248 6.97 -11.82 9.36
N ARG A 249 7.43 -13.07 9.48
CA ARG A 249 8.31 -13.71 8.49
C ARG A 249 7.52 -14.21 7.29
N GLY A 250 8.00 -13.89 6.10
CA GLY A 250 7.48 -14.52 4.88
C GLY A 250 6.04 -14.13 4.55
N LEU A 251 5.63 -12.92 4.91
CA LEU A 251 4.32 -12.37 4.61
C LEU A 251 4.38 -11.49 3.36
N ARG A 252 3.39 -11.59 2.45
CA ARG A 252 3.26 -10.73 1.27
C ARG A 252 1.81 -10.35 1.02
N HIS A 253 1.57 -9.35 0.16
CA HIS A 253 0.26 -8.82 -0.20
C HIS A 253 -0.61 -8.44 1.00
N HIS A 254 0.05 -8.13 2.13
CA HIS A 254 -0.54 -7.47 3.27
C HIS A 254 -0.64 -5.97 2.99
N SER A 255 -1.52 -5.31 3.71
CA SER A 255 -1.57 -3.85 3.72
C SER A 255 -0.62 -3.27 4.77
N CYS A 256 -0.31 -1.98 4.63
CA CYS A 256 0.43 -1.22 5.62
C CYS A 256 -0.02 0.23 5.57
N SER A 257 -0.32 0.80 6.73
CA SER A 257 -0.61 2.22 6.87
C SER A 257 0.23 2.81 8.01
N VAL A 258 0.78 3.99 7.76
CA VAL A 258 1.50 4.77 8.76
C VAL A 258 0.49 5.59 9.56
N VAL A 259 0.51 5.44 10.89
CA VAL A 259 -0.33 6.17 11.83
C VAL A 259 0.59 6.78 12.89
N GLY A 260 1.04 8.01 12.66
CA GLY A 260 2.07 8.64 13.50
C GLY A 260 3.36 7.80 13.55
N PRO A 261 3.81 7.35 14.74
CA PRO A 261 5.01 6.52 14.88
C PRO A 261 4.77 5.03 14.63
N PHE A 262 3.57 4.63 14.23
CA PHE A 262 3.21 3.24 14.02
C PHE A 262 3.15 2.90 12.52
N ALA A 263 3.69 1.74 12.14
CA ALA A 263 3.26 1.07 10.91
C ALA A 263 2.30 -0.07 11.28
N VAL A 264 1.07 0.01 10.79
CA VAL A 264 -0.01 -0.95 11.06
C VAL A 264 -0.17 -1.85 9.85
N LEU A 265 0.14 -3.14 10.01
CA LEU A 265 0.07 -4.16 8.97
C LEU A 265 -1.10 -5.10 9.24
N PHE A 266 -1.83 -5.47 8.19
CA PHE A 266 -2.94 -6.39 8.31
C PHE A 266 -2.97 -7.42 7.18
N GLY A 267 -3.34 -8.66 7.55
CA GLY A 267 -3.62 -9.75 6.62
C GLY A 267 -2.43 -10.12 5.73
N GLY A 268 -2.70 -10.40 4.47
CA GLY A 268 -1.74 -10.88 3.47
C GLY A 268 -1.77 -12.39 3.29
N GLU A 269 -0.73 -12.94 2.71
CA GLU A 269 -0.52 -14.38 2.61
C GLU A 269 0.92 -14.77 2.90
N THR A 270 1.10 -15.96 3.45
CA THR A 270 2.43 -16.53 3.70
C THR A 270 3.06 -17.04 2.41
N LEU A 271 4.39 -16.99 2.35
CA LEU A 271 5.20 -17.60 1.27
C LEU A 271 5.26 -19.13 1.37
N THR A 272 4.67 -19.72 2.41
CA THR A 272 4.67 -21.17 2.60
C THR A 272 3.66 -21.83 1.66
N ARG A 273 3.88 -23.10 1.31
CA ARG A 273 2.93 -23.89 0.50
C ARG A 273 1.82 -24.52 1.35
N ALA A 274 1.52 -23.95 2.51
CA ALA A 274 0.44 -24.44 3.37
C ALA A 274 -0.91 -24.28 2.66
N ARG A 275 -1.88 -25.17 2.97
CA ARG A 275 -3.26 -25.05 2.47
C ARG A 275 -3.95 -23.79 2.98
N ASP A 276 -3.58 -23.37 4.19
CA ASP A 276 -4.02 -22.13 4.79
C ASP A 276 -2.90 -21.10 4.72
N SER A 277 -2.85 -20.36 3.61
CA SER A 277 -1.82 -19.34 3.37
C SER A 277 -2.29 -17.92 3.66
N VAL A 278 -3.60 -17.64 3.68
CA VAL A 278 -4.15 -16.28 3.84
C VAL A 278 -4.25 -15.91 5.32
N CYS A 279 -3.70 -14.76 5.66
CA CYS A 279 -3.62 -14.25 7.02
C CYS A 279 -4.72 -13.21 7.30
N ASN A 280 -5.02 -13.04 8.58
CA ASN A 280 -5.95 -12.06 9.16
C ASN A 280 -5.38 -11.43 10.44
N ASP A 281 -4.09 -11.59 10.70
CA ASP A 281 -3.47 -11.05 11.90
C ASP A 281 -3.15 -9.55 11.73
N LEU A 282 -3.15 -8.84 12.85
CA LEU A 282 -2.75 -7.45 12.95
C LEU A 282 -1.34 -7.38 13.56
N TYR A 283 -0.45 -6.67 12.88
CA TYR A 283 0.91 -6.39 13.36
C TYR A 283 1.12 -4.89 13.47
N ILE A 284 1.73 -4.44 14.55
CA ILE A 284 2.06 -3.03 14.75
C ILE A 284 3.56 -2.90 14.99
N TYR A 285 4.23 -2.13 14.15
CA TYR A 285 5.62 -1.72 14.37
C TYR A 285 5.65 -0.36 15.05
N ASP A 286 6.23 -0.27 16.24
CA ASP A 286 6.32 0.94 17.06
C ASP A 286 7.75 1.50 17.03
N THR A 287 7.90 2.72 16.51
CA THR A 287 9.20 3.40 16.41
C THR A 287 9.50 4.35 17.56
N ARG A 288 8.61 4.50 18.55
CA ARG A 288 8.80 5.49 19.64
C ARG A 288 10.00 5.18 20.54
N ARG A 289 10.46 3.93 20.55
CA ARG A 289 11.62 3.47 21.34
C ARG A 289 12.70 2.95 20.42
N SER A 290 13.94 2.96 20.91
CA SER A 290 15.08 2.34 20.24
C SER A 290 15.59 1.18 21.10
N PRO A 291 15.65 -0.06 20.58
CA PRO A 291 15.21 -0.46 19.24
C PRO A 291 13.69 -0.42 19.08
N SER A 292 13.22 -0.19 17.84
CA SER A 292 11.80 -0.30 17.49
C SER A 292 11.32 -1.75 17.64
N LEU A 293 10.05 -1.95 17.99
CA LEU A 293 9.49 -3.26 18.29
C LEU A 293 8.23 -3.56 17.49
N TRP A 294 8.05 -4.84 17.19
CA TRP A 294 6.84 -5.42 16.64
C TRP A 294 5.92 -5.93 17.73
N TYR A 295 4.62 -5.74 17.53
CA TYR A 295 3.55 -6.27 18.36
C TYR A 295 2.60 -7.06 17.46
N HIS A 296 2.24 -8.27 17.89
CA HIS A 296 1.40 -9.19 17.13
C HIS A 296 0.08 -9.42 17.87
N PHE A 297 -1.03 -9.19 17.16
CA PHE A 297 -2.38 -9.38 17.68
C PHE A 297 -3.09 -10.39 16.77
N PRO A 298 -3.11 -11.68 17.16
CA PRO A 298 -3.68 -12.73 16.32
C PRO A 298 -5.20 -12.63 16.23
N CYS A 299 -5.76 -13.08 15.11
CA CYS A 299 -7.20 -13.10 14.88
C CYS A 299 -7.74 -14.51 14.67
N ALA A 300 -8.65 -14.95 15.56
CA ALA A 300 -9.32 -16.25 15.43
C ALA A 300 -10.44 -16.23 14.38
N ASP A 301 -10.93 -15.05 13.99
CA ASP A 301 -12.03 -14.92 13.03
C ASP A 301 -11.52 -15.06 11.58
N ARG A 302 -11.68 -16.26 11.03
CA ARG A 302 -11.27 -16.60 9.67
C ARG A 302 -12.00 -15.78 8.60
N HIS A 303 -13.16 -15.19 8.89
CA HIS A 303 -13.88 -14.34 7.94
C HIS A 303 -13.14 -13.03 7.65
N LEU A 304 -12.20 -12.64 8.52
CA LEU A 304 -11.34 -11.47 8.34
C LEU A 304 -10.08 -11.76 7.52
N LYS A 305 -9.89 -12.99 7.01
CA LYS A 305 -8.76 -13.30 6.11
C LYS A 305 -8.86 -12.46 4.84
N ARG A 306 -7.76 -11.79 4.50
CA ARG A 306 -7.68 -10.90 3.35
C ARG A 306 -6.25 -10.85 2.83
N MET A 307 -6.08 -10.98 1.52
CA MET A 307 -4.83 -10.64 0.81
C MET A 307 -5.11 -9.75 -0.40
N GLY A 308 -4.12 -8.95 -0.80
CA GLY A 308 -4.28 -8.02 -1.94
C GLY A 308 -5.31 -6.91 -1.70
N HIS A 309 -5.72 -6.72 -0.45
CA HIS A 309 -6.54 -5.59 0.00
C HIS A 309 -5.68 -4.35 0.18
N ARG A 310 -6.31 -3.22 0.46
CA ARG A 310 -5.64 -1.98 0.85
C ARG A 310 -6.19 -1.45 2.16
N THR A 311 -5.35 -0.76 2.91
CA THR A 311 -5.78 0.05 4.03
C THR A 311 -5.52 1.52 3.75
N CYS A 312 -6.46 2.37 4.16
CA CYS A 312 -6.38 3.81 3.93
C CYS A 312 -6.73 4.56 5.23
N LEU A 313 -5.90 5.52 5.61
CA LEU A 313 -6.12 6.35 6.79
C LEU A 313 -6.90 7.59 6.37
N TRP A 314 -8.05 7.84 6.98
CA TRP A 314 -8.85 9.03 6.73
C TRP A 314 -9.63 9.41 7.97
N ASN A 315 -9.63 10.70 8.31
CA ASN A 315 -10.36 11.27 9.43
C ASN A 315 -10.22 10.47 10.75
N ASP A 316 -8.97 10.24 11.16
CA ASP A 316 -8.63 9.52 12.41
C ASP A 316 -9.11 8.05 12.45
N GLN A 317 -9.39 7.46 11.29
CA GLN A 317 -9.89 6.09 11.17
C GLN A 317 -9.14 5.33 10.08
N LEU A 318 -8.79 4.07 10.37
CA LEU A 318 -8.21 3.17 9.37
C LEU A 318 -9.32 2.38 8.69
N TYR A 319 -9.35 2.43 7.36
CA TYR A 319 -10.28 1.70 6.49
C TYR A 319 -9.59 0.52 5.85
N LEU A 320 -10.31 -0.58 5.66
CA LEU A 320 -9.92 -1.78 4.92
C LEU A 320 -10.82 -1.92 3.69
N VAL A 321 -10.22 -2.02 2.52
CA VAL A 321 -10.93 -2.03 1.24
C VAL A 321 -10.49 -3.22 0.38
N GLY A 322 -11.47 -4.00 -0.07
CA GLY A 322 -11.30 -5.09 -1.03
C GLY A 322 -10.46 -6.26 -0.52
N GLY A 323 -9.75 -6.90 -1.46
CA GLY A 323 -8.95 -8.11 -1.26
C GLY A 323 -9.73 -9.40 -1.43
N ILE A 324 -9.02 -10.52 -1.38
CA ILE A 324 -9.57 -11.87 -1.48
C ILE A 324 -9.38 -12.60 -0.16
N GLY A 325 -10.39 -13.36 0.24
CA GLY A 325 -10.36 -14.14 1.48
C GLY A 325 -9.70 -15.50 1.35
N GLU A 326 -9.98 -16.36 2.33
CA GLU A 326 -9.41 -17.71 2.43
C GLU A 326 -9.80 -18.63 1.26
N ASP A 327 -10.92 -18.38 0.59
CA ASP A 327 -11.34 -19.16 -0.58
C ASP A 327 -10.42 -18.96 -1.80
N GLY A 328 -9.57 -17.92 -1.77
CA GLY A 328 -8.65 -17.57 -2.85
C GLY A 328 -9.34 -17.16 -4.15
N ARG A 329 -10.65 -16.91 -4.12
CA ARG A 329 -11.48 -16.71 -5.33
C ARG A 329 -12.36 -15.48 -5.24
N THR A 330 -13.09 -15.29 -4.15
CA THR A 330 -14.10 -14.24 -4.07
C THR A 330 -13.47 -12.95 -3.58
N ALA A 331 -13.54 -11.90 -4.40
CA ALA A 331 -13.11 -10.57 -3.98
C ALA A 331 -14.16 -9.96 -3.04
N CYS A 332 -13.70 -9.26 -2.01
CA CYS A 332 -14.56 -8.71 -0.97
C CYS A 332 -15.18 -7.37 -1.40
N PRO A 333 -16.53 -7.24 -1.41
CA PRO A 333 -17.21 -5.99 -1.74
C PRO A 333 -17.31 -5.00 -0.55
N GLN A 334 -16.81 -5.37 0.63
CA GLN A 334 -17.00 -4.59 1.85
C GLN A 334 -15.87 -3.57 2.07
N VAL A 335 -16.25 -2.43 2.63
CA VAL A 335 -15.36 -1.52 3.34
C VAL A 335 -15.56 -1.72 4.84
N CYS A 336 -14.47 -1.83 5.58
CA CYS A 336 -14.50 -1.91 7.04
C CYS A 336 -13.66 -0.82 7.68
N THR A 337 -13.97 -0.46 8.93
CA THR A 337 -13.13 0.38 9.79
C THR A 337 -12.53 -0.44 10.93
N LEU A 338 -11.30 -0.10 11.33
CA LEU A 338 -10.62 -0.72 12.47
C LEU A 338 -11.21 -0.21 13.78
N ASP A 339 -11.83 -1.09 14.55
CA ASP A 339 -12.28 -0.79 15.91
C ASP A 339 -11.29 -1.43 16.89
N LEU A 340 -10.82 -0.65 17.88
CA LEU A 340 -9.93 -1.11 18.95
C LEU A 340 -10.68 -1.12 20.29
N PHE A 341 -10.69 -2.27 20.97
CA PHE A 341 -11.35 -2.48 22.26
C PHE A 341 -10.29 -2.48 23.36
N ILE A 342 -10.11 -1.33 24.01
CA ILE A 342 -8.94 -1.08 24.86
C ILE A 342 -9.35 -0.62 26.26
#